data_AF-A0A151FCP5-F1
#
_entry.id   AF-A0A151FCP5-F1
#
_cell.length_a   1.000
_cell.length_b   1.000
_cell.length_c   1.000
_cell.angle_alpha   90.00
_cell.angle_beta   90.00
_cell.angle_gamma   90.00
#
_symmetry.space_group_name_H-M   'P 1'
#
loop_
_entity.id
_entity.type
_entity.pdbx_description
1 polymer ?
#
loop_
_entity_poly.entity_id
_entity_poly.type
_entity_poly.pdbx_seq_one_letter_code
_entity_poly.pdbx_strand_id
1 'polypeptide(L)'
;MARFVVRRVLEILVTLFIVATLIFILFRMMPGNPTAMVLSPRMTPEVREIVRSRFGLDKPLWQQYFIYLNNILHGEFGNSFY
;
A
#
# COMPACT_ATOMS: atom_id res chain seq x y z
N MET A 1 -30.99 -16.75 0.51
CA MET A 1 -30.19 -15.91 -0.39
C MET A 1 -29.37 -14.84 0.35
N ALA A 2 -29.97 -13.94 1.15
CA ALA A 2 -29.21 -12.88 1.86
C ALA A 2 -28.04 -13.40 2.74
N ARG A 3 -28.26 -14.45 3.54
CA ARG A 3 -27.20 -15.09 4.35
C ARG A 3 -26.03 -15.62 3.51
N PHE A 4 -26.34 -16.16 2.33
CA PHE A 4 -25.32 -16.66 1.39
C PHE A 4 -24.52 -15.50 0.79
N VAL A 5 -25.19 -14.43 0.36
CA VAL A 5 -24.54 -13.23 -0.18
C VAL A 5 -23.61 -12.58 0.86
N VAL A 6 -24.09 -12.38 2.10
CA VAL A 6 -23.28 -11.80 3.18
C VAL A 6 -22.05 -12.67 3.46
N ARG A 7 -22.23 -13.98 3.59
CA ARG A 7 -21.10 -14.90 3.78
C ARG A 7 -20.10 -14.80 2.64
N ARG A 8 -20.57 -14.76 1.40
CA ARG A 8 -19.72 -14.68 0.20
C ARG A 8 -18.94 -13.36 0.14
N VAL A 9 -19.57 -12.24 0.46
CA VAL A 9 -18.91 -10.92 0.53
C VAL A 9 -17.85 -10.91 1.62
N LEU A 10 -18.14 -11.47 2.80
CA LEU A 10 -17.15 -11.58 3.88
C LEU A 10 -15.96 -12.44 3.49
N GLU A 11 -16.19 -13.59 2.83
CA GLU A 11 -15.11 -14.43 2.29
C GLU A 11 -14.21 -13.65 1.33
N ILE A 12 -14.80 -12.89 0.40
CA ILE A 12 -14.04 -12.05 -0.54
C ILE A 12 -13.25 -10.96 0.19
N LEU A 13 -13.86 -10.24 1.13
CA LEU A 13 -13.19 -9.19 1.90
C LEU A 13 -12.00 -9.74 2.70
N VAL A 14 -12.16 -10.91 3.33
CA VAL A 14 -11.08 -11.59 4.05
C VAL A 14 -9.96 -12.01 3.09
N THR A 15 -10.28 -12.58 1.94
CA THR A 15 -9.27 -12.95 0.94
C THR A 15 -8.50 -11.72 0.44
N LEU A 16 -9.20 -10.63 0.09
CA LEU A 16 -8.56 -9.39 -0.35
C LEU A 16 -7.68 -8.79 0.75
N PHE A 17 -8.15 -8.81 2.00
CA PHE A 17 -7.37 -8.34 3.15
C PHE A 17 -6.08 -9.15 3.34
N ILE A 18 -6.15 -10.47 3.25
CA ILE A 18 -4.97 -11.35 3.33
C ILE A 18 -4.00 -11.03 2.20
N VAL A 19 -4.47 -10.96 0.95
CA VAL A 19 -3.63 -10.66 -0.21
C VAL A 19 -2.97 -9.28 -0.08
N ALA A 20 -3.73 -8.25 0.29
CA ALA A 20 -3.21 -6.90 0.52
C ALA A 20 -2.13 -6.89 1.61
N THR A 21 -2.35 -7.60 2.71
CA THR A 21 -1.39 -7.71 3.82
C THR A 21 -0.11 -8.43 3.39
N LEU A 22 -0.24 -9.52 2.63
CA LEU A 22 0.91 -10.24 2.08
C LEU A 22 1.71 -9.36 1.13
N ILE A 23 1.05 -8.64 0.22
CA ILE A 23 1.68 -7.68 -0.67
C ILE A 23 2.42 -6.62 0.14
N PHE A 24 1.77 -6.03 1.14
CA PHE A 24 2.39 -5.04 2.01
C PHE A 24 3.69 -5.57 2.61
N ILE A 25 3.67 -6.76 3.21
CA ILE A 25 4.84 -7.38 3.84
C ILE A 25 5.93 -7.70 2.82
N LEU A 26 5.58 -8.35 1.70
CA LEU A 26 6.52 -8.75 0.66
C LEU A 26 7.33 -7.56 0.14
N PHE A 27 6.67 -6.44 -0.16
CA PHE A 27 7.37 -5.23 -0.61
C PHE A 27 8.31 -4.64 0.45
N ARG A 28 8.05 -4.80 1.75
CA ARG A 28 8.98 -4.36 2.82
C ARG A 28 10.12 -5.34 3.06
N MET A 29 9.95 -6.61 2.71
CA MET A 29 10.98 -7.64 2.84
C MET A 29 11.96 -7.66 1.66
N MET A 30 11.58 -7.07 0.52
CA MET A 30 12.48 -6.99 -0.64
C MET A 30 13.76 -6.21 -0.30
N PRO A 31 14.95 -6.77 -0.61
CA PRO A 31 16.20 -6.05 -0.43
C PRO A 31 16.28 -4.88 -1.42
N GLY A 32 16.43 -3.67 -0.87
CA GLY A 32 16.32 -2.42 -1.63
C GLY A 32 15.30 -1.51 -0.96
N ASN A 33 15.47 -0.19 -1.08
CA ASN A 33 14.50 0.73 -0.49
C ASN A 33 13.17 0.59 -1.28
N PRO A 34 12.05 0.14 -0.69
CA PRO A 34 10.78 0.01 -1.41
C PRO A 34 10.29 1.36 -1.95
N THR A 35 10.76 2.45 -1.35
CA THR A 35 10.51 3.81 -1.85
C THR A 35 11.26 4.08 -3.17
N ALA A 36 12.33 3.35 -3.50
CA ALA A 36 13.09 3.52 -4.74
C ALA A 36 12.33 3.12 -6.02
N MET A 37 11.25 2.34 -5.91
CA MET A 37 10.36 2.11 -7.06
C MET A 37 9.46 3.31 -7.36
N VAL A 38 9.11 4.10 -6.34
CA VAL A 38 8.31 5.34 -6.44
C VAL A 38 9.22 6.55 -6.73
N LEU A 39 10.45 6.50 -6.22
CA LEU A 39 11.45 7.55 -6.32
C LEU A 39 12.34 7.28 -7.52
N SER A 40 12.05 7.96 -8.64
CA SER A 40 12.94 7.92 -9.80
C SER A 40 14.39 8.23 -9.38
N PRO A 41 15.40 7.48 -9.85
CA PRO A 41 16.81 7.74 -9.54
C PRO A 41 17.27 9.16 -9.89
N ARG A 42 16.52 9.86 -10.75
CA ARG A 42 16.76 11.23 -11.20
C ARG A 42 16.20 12.32 -10.26
N MET A 43 15.44 11.95 -9.23
CA MET A 43 14.90 12.91 -8.26
C MET A 43 16.00 13.44 -7.34
N THR A 44 16.03 14.77 -7.15
CA THR A 44 16.92 15.39 -6.16
C THR A 44 16.59 14.89 -4.75
N PRO A 45 17.54 14.93 -3.81
CA PRO A 45 17.31 14.51 -2.42
C PRO A 45 16.12 15.23 -1.76
N GLU A 46 15.87 16.51 -2.09
CA GLU A 46 14.75 17.27 -1.54
C GLU A 46 13.41 16.73 -2.05
N VAL A 47 13.30 16.48 -3.36
CA VAL A 47 12.08 15.90 -3.97
C VAL A 47 11.82 14.52 -3.40
N ARG A 48 12.87 13.75 -3.12
CA ARG A 48 12.78 12.42 -2.53
C ARG A 48 12.08 12.42 -1.18
N GLU A 49 12.43 13.37 -0.32
CA GLU A 49 11.89 13.45 1.03
C GLU A 49 10.44 13.96 1.03
N ILE A 50 10.11 14.90 0.14
CA ILE A 50 8.73 15.35 -0.09
C ILE A 50 7.85 14.18 -0.55
N VAL A 51 8.35 13.34 -1.45
CA VAL A 51 7.61 12.16 -1.92
C VAL A 51 7.47 11.13 -0.80
N ARG A 52 8.52 10.87 -0.02
CA ARG A 52 8.39 9.97 1.15
C ARG A 52 7.32 10.41 2.12
N SER A 53 7.31 11.69 2.50
CA SER A 53 6.33 12.21 3.45
C SER A 53 4.90 12.17 2.88
N ARG A 54 4.72 12.47 1.58
CA ARG A 54 3.42 12.38 0.90
C ARG A 54 2.86 10.96 0.90
N PHE A 55 3.70 9.95 0.71
CA PHE A 55 3.29 8.54 0.75
C PHE A 55 3.29 7.95 2.16
N GLY A 56 3.61 8.74 3.20
CA GLY A 56 3.68 8.29 4.59
C GLY A 56 4.82 7.31 4.87
N LEU A 57 5.83 7.23 4.00
CA LEU A 57 6.95 6.29 4.08
C LEU A 57 7.96 6.68 5.17
N ASP A 58 7.82 7.90 5.70
CA ASP A 58 8.51 8.44 6.88
C ASP A 58 7.93 7.92 8.21
N LYS A 59 6.73 7.30 8.18
CA LYS A 59 5.99 6.88 9.38
C LYS A 59 6.36 5.46 9.85
N PRO A 60 6.10 5.11 11.12
CA PRO A 60 6.21 3.74 11.60
C PRO A 60 5.40 2.75 10.76
N LEU A 61 5.86 1.49 10.65
CA LEU A 61 5.27 0.46 9.79
C LEU A 61 3.76 0.25 10.00
N TRP A 62 3.30 0.33 11.25
CA TRP A 62 1.87 0.20 11.55
C TRP A 62 1.05 1.35 10.94
N GLN A 63 1.55 2.58 10.97
CA GLN A 63 0.89 3.73 10.32
C GLN A 63 0.89 3.57 8.80
N GLN A 64 2.01 3.13 8.22
CA GLN A 64 2.09 2.85 6.79
C GLN A 64 1.07 1.80 6.36
N TYR A 65 0.83 0.78 7.19
CA TYR A 65 -0.14 -0.26 6.91
C TYR A 65 -1.58 0.29 6.93
N PHE A 66 -1.94 1.11 7.93
CA PHE A 66 -3.26 1.75 7.95
C PHE A 66 -3.48 2.71 6.78
N ILE A 67 -2.46 3.49 6.41
CA ILE A 67 -2.52 4.36 5.22
C ILE A 67 -2.74 3.52 3.96
N TYR A 68 -1.98 2.44 3.80
CA TYR A 68 -2.12 1.51 2.68
C TYR A 68 -3.53 0.89 2.59
N LEU A 69 -4.07 0.39 3.71
CA LEU A 69 -5.43 -0.15 3.76
C LEU A 69 -6.48 0.91 3.47
N ASN A 70 -6.34 2.11 4.03
CA ASN A 70 -7.26 3.22 3.79
C ASN A 70 -7.30 3.59 2.31
N ASN A 71 -6.13 3.69 1.67
CA ASN A 71 -6.02 4.00 0.25
C ASN A 71 -6.70 2.92 -0.62
N ILE A 72 -6.50 1.63 -0.32
CA ILE A 72 -7.20 0.53 -1.01
C ILE A 72 -8.72 0.65 -0.88
N LEU A 73 -9.22 0.94 0.32
CA LEU A 73 -10.66 1.07 0.56
C LEU A 73 -11.29 2.25 -0.20
N HIS A 74 -10.51 3.30 -0.46
CA HIS A 74 -10.92 4.46 -1.26
C HIS A 74 -10.63 4.30 -2.76
N GLY A 75 -10.07 3.17 -3.20
CA GLY A 75 -9.70 2.92 -4.59
C GLY A 75 -8.44 3.68 -5.04
N GLU A 76 -7.67 4.22 -4.10
CA GLU A 76 -6.40 4.90 -4.36
C GLU A 76 -5.25 3.89 -4.36
N PHE A 77 -4.94 3.33 -5.52
CA PHE A 77 -3.86 2.33 -5.66
C PHE A 77 -2.46 2.94 -5.88
N GLY A 78 -2.37 4.27 -5.87
CA GLY A 78 -1.17 5.03 -6.23
C GLY A 78 -1.22 5.58 -7.66
N ASN A 79 -0.17 6.31 -8.04
CA ASN A 79 -0.03 6.90 -9.37
C ASN A 79 0.88 6.05 -10.24
N SER A 80 0.50 5.83 -11.50
CA SER A 80 1.39 5.23 -12.51
C SER A 80 2.49 6.23 -12.90
N PHE A 81 3.74 5.78 -12.88
CA PHE A 81 4.90 6.59 -13.27
C PHE A 81 5.37 6.23 -14.70
N TYR A 82 4.50 6.44 -15.69
CA TYR A 82 4.79 6.28 -17.12
C TYR A 82 4.23 7.45 -17.92
#